data_AF-A0A1A8EGI5-F1
#
_entry.id   AF-A0A1A8EGI5-F1
#
_cell.length_a   1.000
_cell.length_b   1.000
_cell.length_c   1.000
_cell.angle_alpha   90.00
_cell.angle_beta   90.00
_cell.angle_gamma   90.00
#
_symmetry.space_group_name_H-M   'P 1'
#
loop_
_entity.id
_entity.type
_entity.pdbx_description
1 polymer ?
#
loop_
_entity_poly.entity_id
_entity_poly.type
_entity_poly.pdbx_seq_one_letter_code
_entity_poly.pdbx_strand_id
1 'polypeptide(L)'
;LSQCTAKSQIADSEIQFLRKELDNLKSTEHELETLQHEVDEDTTEVIPSAVYVAQLYHLITKIKWEYETQPSILKGVHYGSDLATPINIDTSARSRSDVSD
;
A
#
# COMPACT_ATOMS: atom_id res chain seq x y z
N LEU A 1 25.37 5.53 58.40
CA LEU A 1 26.13 5.34 57.15
C LEU A 1 25.46 4.32 56.23
N SER A 2 25.23 3.07 56.65
CA SER A 2 24.56 2.01 55.87
C SER A 2 23.19 2.38 55.27
N GLN A 3 22.34 3.07 56.03
CA GLN A 3 21.00 3.46 55.58
C GLN A 3 21.03 4.58 54.51
N CYS A 4 22.10 5.39 54.46
CA CYS A 4 22.27 6.43 53.45
C CYS A 4 22.70 5.81 52.11
N THR A 5 23.58 4.80 52.16
CA THR A 5 24.06 4.06 50.99
C THR A 5 22.94 3.26 50.30
N ALA A 6 22.07 2.61 51.09
CA ALA A 6 20.94 1.84 50.54
C ALA A 6 19.92 2.74 49.82
N LYS A 7 19.62 3.91 50.37
CA LYS A 7 18.73 4.89 49.72
C LYS A 7 19.31 5.43 48.41
N SER A 8 20.63 5.65 48.36
CA SER A 8 21.32 6.06 47.13
C SER A 8 21.21 5.00 46.04
N GLN A 9 21.50 3.73 46.37
CA GLN A 9 21.42 2.63 45.39
C GLN A 9 20.02 2.42 44.81
N ILE A 10 18.97 2.60 45.62
CA ILE A 10 17.58 2.49 45.15
C ILE A 10 17.28 3.63 44.16
N ALA A 11 17.65 4.87 44.51
CA ALA A 11 17.43 6.02 43.64
C ALA A 11 18.21 5.89 42.32
N ASP A 12 19.46 5.41 42.35
CA ASP A 12 20.27 5.18 41.15
C ASP A 12 19.65 4.12 40.24
N SER A 13 19.09 3.04 40.82
CA SER A 13 18.40 1.98 40.07
C SER A 13 17.11 2.49 39.43
N GLU A 14 16.35 3.33 40.14
CA GLU A 14 15.13 3.95 39.63
C GLU A 14 15.43 4.94 38.49
N ILE A 15 16.48 5.74 38.61
CA ILE A 15 16.95 6.63 37.54
C ILE A 15 17.37 5.82 36.32
N GLN A 16 18.10 4.71 36.50
CA GLN A 16 18.51 3.87 35.38
C GLN A 16 17.31 3.23 34.67
N PHE A 17 16.33 2.76 35.45
CA PHE A 17 15.08 2.22 34.92
C PHE A 17 14.32 3.27 34.10
N LEU A 18 14.12 4.46 34.66
CA LEU A 18 13.40 5.56 33.99
C LEU A 18 14.12 6.03 32.71
N ARG A 19 15.47 6.05 32.71
CA ARG A 19 16.24 6.36 31.49
C ARG A 19 16.00 5.34 30.40
N LYS A 20 16.06 4.05 30.75
CA LYS A 20 15.78 2.98 29.79
C LYS A 20 14.36 3.09 29.23
N GLU A 21 13.38 3.38 30.08
CA GLU A 21 12.00 3.50 29.64
C GLU A 21 11.79 4.73 28.75
N LEU A 22 12.48 5.83 29.03
CA LEU A 22 12.48 7.01 28.18
C LEU A 22 13.13 6.74 26.82
N ASP A 23 14.21 5.97 26.78
CA ASP A 23 14.85 5.56 25.53
C ASP A 23 13.97 4.61 24.72
N ASN A 24 13.30 3.66 25.39
CA ASN A 24 12.30 2.79 24.77
C ASN A 24 11.16 3.61 24.16
N LEU A 25 10.61 4.57 24.93
CA LEU A 25 9.51 5.43 24.48
C LEU A 25 9.90 6.24 23.25
N LYS A 26 11.11 6.80 23.20
CA LYS A 26 11.65 7.50 22.03
C LYS A 26 11.78 6.58 20.81
N SER A 27 12.22 5.34 21.01
CA SER A 27 12.28 4.36 19.92
C SER A 27 10.89 4.10 19.36
N THR A 28 9.91 3.85 20.22
CA THR A 28 8.52 3.61 19.79
C THR A 28 7.89 4.84 19.15
N GLU A 29 8.20 6.05 19.62
CA GLU A 29 7.73 7.29 18.98
C GLU A 29 8.27 7.40 17.55
N HIS A 30 9.55 7.13 17.35
CA HIS A 30 10.17 7.17 16.03
C HIS A 30 9.61 6.08 15.08
N GLU A 31 9.38 4.88 15.60
CA GLU A 31 8.73 3.79 14.84
C GLU A 31 7.31 4.18 14.41
N LEU A 32 6.54 4.81 15.30
CA LEU A 32 5.20 5.30 14.98
C LEU A 32 5.21 6.43 13.95
N GLU A 33 6.14 7.38 14.04
CA GLU A 33 6.29 8.43 13.04
C GLU A 33 6.61 7.86 11.66
N THR A 34 7.48 6.85 11.61
CA THR A 34 7.82 6.16 10.36
C THR A 34 6.59 5.48 9.76
N LEU A 35 5.84 4.73 10.58
CA LEU A 35 4.63 4.06 10.12
C LEU A 35 3.55 5.04 9.66
N GLN A 36 3.41 6.18 10.34
CA GLN A 36 2.47 7.22 9.95
C GLN A 36 2.83 7.78 8.56
N HIS A 37 4.11 8.04 8.30
CA HIS A 37 4.57 8.50 7.00
C HIS A 37 4.28 7.48 5.89
N GLU A 38 4.54 6.19 6.12
CA GLU A 38 4.24 5.13 5.15
C GLU A 38 2.75 5.08 4.79
N VAL A 39 1.88 5.17 5.80
CA VAL A 39 0.42 5.22 5.59
C VAL A 39 0.02 6.47 4.82
N ASP A 40 0.61 7.61 5.13
CA ASP A 40 0.31 8.87 4.45
C ASP A 40 0.74 8.81 2.97
N GLU A 41 1.93 8.27 2.66
CA GLU A 41 2.40 8.07 1.28
C GLU A 41 1.46 7.14 0.49
N ASP A 42 1.13 5.99 1.06
CA ASP A 42 0.23 5.02 0.41
C ASP A 42 -1.16 5.61 0.15
N THR A 43 -1.72 6.32 1.13
CA THR A 43 -3.11 6.80 1.05
C THR A 43 -3.27 8.12 0.32
N THR A 44 -2.26 8.99 0.32
CA THR A 44 -2.36 10.33 -0.28
C THR A 44 -1.64 10.45 -1.62
N GLU A 45 -0.68 9.58 -1.92
CA GLU A 45 0.06 9.61 -3.18
C GLU A 45 -0.22 8.37 -4.04
N VAL A 46 0.06 7.17 -3.53
CA VAL A 46 0.06 5.94 -4.32
C VAL A 46 -1.35 5.51 -4.72
N ILE A 47 -2.27 5.37 -3.75
CA ILE A 47 -3.66 4.95 -4.02
C ILE A 47 -4.37 5.94 -4.96
N PRO A 48 -4.35 7.27 -4.72
CA PRO A 48 -4.97 8.23 -5.62
C PRO A 48 -4.37 8.18 -7.03
N SER A 49 -3.05 8.04 -7.16
CA SER A 49 -2.37 7.91 -8.45
C SER A 49 -2.81 6.66 -9.21
N ALA A 50 -2.85 5.50 -8.54
CA ALA A 50 -3.31 4.24 -9.15
C ALA A 50 -4.77 4.31 -9.61
N VAL A 51 -5.64 4.93 -8.80
CA VAL A 51 -7.03 5.20 -9.16
C VAL A 51 -7.11 6.09 -10.40
N TYR A 52 -6.33 7.17 -10.44
CA TYR A 52 -6.29 8.07 -11.61
C TYR A 52 -5.83 7.35 -12.87
N VAL A 53 -4.78 6.53 -12.79
CA VAL A 53 -4.28 5.74 -13.94
C VAL A 53 -5.34 4.75 -14.43
N ALA A 54 -5.99 4.02 -13.53
CA ALA A 54 -7.08 3.10 -13.88
C ALA A 54 -8.26 3.84 -14.55
N GLN A 55 -8.64 5.00 -14.02
CA GLN A 55 -9.66 5.86 -14.61
C GLN A 55 -9.25 6.35 -16.00
N LEU A 56 -8.00 6.73 -16.19
CA LEU A 56 -7.47 7.21 -17.47
C LEU A 56 -7.51 6.11 -18.54
N TYR A 57 -7.09 4.89 -18.21
CA TYR A 57 -7.21 3.74 -19.12
C TYR A 57 -8.66 3.51 -19.54
N HIS A 58 -9.61 3.55 -18.59
CA HIS A 58 -11.03 3.42 -18.94
C HIS A 58 -11.53 4.61 -19.78
N LEU A 59 -11.10 5.84 -19.48
CA LEU A 59 -11.51 7.02 -20.19
C LEU A 59 -11.07 6.99 -21.66
N ILE A 60 -9.85 6.52 -21.92
CA ILE A 60 -9.26 6.42 -23.26
C ILE A 60 -9.85 5.23 -24.02
N THR A 61 -9.80 4.04 -23.43
CA THR A 61 -10.17 2.80 -24.13
C THR A 61 -11.66 2.56 -24.18
N LYS A 62 -12.43 3.11 -23.22
CA LYS A 62 -13.85 2.78 -22.98
C LYS A 62 -14.12 1.31 -22.71
N ILE A 63 -13.11 0.53 -22.34
CA ILE A 63 -13.26 -0.91 -22.04
C ILE A 63 -13.49 -1.12 -20.55
N LYS A 64 -14.37 -2.06 -20.20
CA LYS A 64 -14.46 -2.66 -18.86
C LYS A 64 -14.13 -4.15 -18.97
N TRP A 65 -13.17 -4.60 -18.18
CA TRP A 65 -12.72 -5.98 -18.17
C TRP A 65 -13.54 -6.85 -17.19
N GLU A 66 -13.70 -8.12 -17.54
CA GLU A 66 -14.27 -9.17 -16.69
C GLU A 66 -13.12 -9.97 -16.07
N TYR A 67 -13.07 -10.02 -14.74
CA TYR A 67 -11.94 -10.61 -14.02
C TYR A 67 -12.14 -12.09 -13.66
N GLU A 68 -13.39 -12.56 -13.65
CA GLU A 68 -13.75 -13.95 -13.33
C GLU A 68 -13.61 -14.85 -14.57
N THR A 69 -12.40 -14.93 -15.13
CA THR A 69 -12.07 -15.67 -16.35
C THR A 69 -10.72 -16.37 -16.25
N GLN A 70 -10.41 -17.27 -17.19
CA GLN A 70 -9.11 -17.93 -17.25
C GLN A 70 -8.00 -16.91 -17.58
N PRO A 71 -6.76 -17.05 -17.04
CA PRO A 71 -5.68 -16.08 -17.27
C PRO A 71 -5.33 -15.83 -18.74
N SER A 72 -5.53 -16.81 -19.62
CA SER A 72 -5.30 -16.67 -21.07
C SER A 72 -6.45 -15.98 -21.80
N ILE A 73 -7.61 -15.82 -21.18
CA ILE A 73 -8.81 -15.27 -21.82
C ILE A 73 -8.98 -13.81 -21.40
N LEU A 74 -8.75 -12.91 -22.35
CA LEU A 74 -9.02 -11.49 -22.19
C LEU A 74 -10.49 -11.23 -22.56
N LYS A 75 -11.32 -10.99 -21.53
CA LYS A 75 -12.77 -10.83 -21.67
C LYS A 75 -13.24 -9.49 -21.12
N GLY A 76 -14.11 -8.80 -21.84
CA GLY A 76 -14.61 -7.49 -21.44
C GLY A 76 -15.67 -6.94 -22.38
N VAL A 77 -16.02 -5.67 -22.20
CA VAL A 77 -16.99 -4.95 -23.03
C VAL A 77 -16.46 -3.55 -23.33
N HIS A 78 -16.49 -3.15 -24.59
CA HIS A 78 -16.15 -1.81 -25.05
C HIS A 78 -17.41 -0.94 -25.20
N TYR A 79 -17.40 0.23 -24.57
CA TYR A 79 -18.53 1.19 -24.50
C TYR A 79 -18.22 2.46 -25.29
N GLY A 80 -18.10 2.32 -26.62
CA GLY A 80 -17.89 3.46 -27.52
C GLY A 80 -19.13 4.35 -27.68
N SER A 81 -19.12 5.21 -28.70
CA SER A 81 -20.29 6.04 -29.06
C SER A 81 -21.44 5.26 -29.69
N ASP A 82 -21.25 3.98 -29.95
CA ASP A 82 -22.20 3.06 -30.57
C ASP A 82 -22.62 1.96 -29.55
N LEU A 83 -23.29 0.92 -30.01
CA LEU A 83 -23.66 -0.24 -29.20
C LEU A 83 -22.43 -0.88 -28.53
N ALA A 84 -22.60 -1.29 -27.28
CA ALA A 84 -21.56 -1.96 -26.52
C ALA A 84 -21.11 -3.25 -27.22
N THR A 85 -19.80 -3.41 -27.46
CA THR A 85 -19.23 -4.55 -28.18
C THR A 85 -18.47 -5.48 -27.21
N PRO A 86 -18.74 -6.80 -27.25
CA PRO A 86 -18.05 -7.75 -26.39
C PRO A 86 -16.62 -8.00 -26.89
N ILE A 87 -15.70 -8.18 -25.94
CA ILE A 87 -14.33 -8.62 -26.16
C ILE A 87 -14.19 -10.00 -25.52
N ASN A 88 -13.69 -10.97 -26.28
CA ASN A 88 -13.36 -12.31 -25.80
C ASN A 88 -12.23 -12.89 -26.66
N ILE A 89 -11.00 -12.77 -26.18
CA ILE A 89 -9.78 -13.12 -26.93
C ILE A 89 -8.99 -14.15 -26.13
N ASP A 90 -8.66 -15.27 -26.77
CA ASP A 90 -7.66 -16.21 -26.22
C ASP A 90 -6.25 -15.77 -26.60
N THR A 91 -5.53 -15.25 -25.60
CA THR A 91 -4.17 -14.74 -25.74
C THR A 91 -3.13 -15.86 -25.90
N SER A 92 -3.47 -17.12 -25.64
CA SER A 92 -2.55 -18.25 -25.88
C SER A 92 -2.35 -18.53 -27.37
N ALA A 93 -3.31 -18.14 -28.20
CA ALA A 93 -3.31 -18.38 -29.64
C ALA A 93 -2.87 -17.16 -30.48
N ARG A 94 -2.50 -16.05 -29.84
CA ARG A 94 -2.19 -14.77 -30.51
C ARG A 94 -0.93 -14.13 -29.96
N SER A 95 -0.23 -13.35 -30.79
CA SER A 95 0.88 -12.54 -30.31
C SER A 95 0.36 -11.33 -29.52
N ARG A 96 1.22 -10.72 -28.70
CA ARG A 96 0.86 -9.52 -27.92
C ARG A 96 0.55 -8.32 -28.81
N SER A 97 1.24 -8.20 -29.95
CA SER A 97 0.97 -7.15 -30.94
C SER A 97 -0.41 -7.35 -31.56
N ASP A 98 -0.76 -8.56 -31.98
CA ASP A 98 -2.09 -8.85 -32.59
C ASP A 98 -3.27 -8.65 -31.62
N VAL A 99 -3.03 -8.66 -30.31
CA VAL A 99 -4.04 -8.37 -29.29
C VAL A 99 -4.16 -6.87 -29.03
N SER A 100 -3.09 -6.10 -29.29
CA SER A 100 -3.01 -4.66 -29.01
C SER A 100 -3.39 -3.80 -30.21
N ASP A 101 -3.09 -4.26 -31.43
CA ASP A 101 -3.42 -3.62 -32.71
C ASP A 101 -4.94 -3.65 -32.99
#